data_AF-A0A3L6JJD9-F1
#
_entry.id   AF-A0A3L6JJD9-F1
#
_cell.length_a   1.000
_cell.length_b   1.000
_cell.length_c   1.000
_cell.angle_alpha   90.00
_cell.angle_beta   90.00
_cell.angle_gamma   90.00
#
_symmetry.space_group_name_H-M   'P 1'
#
loop_
_entity.id
_entity.type
_entity.pdbx_description
1 polymer ?
#
loop_
_entity_poly.entity_id
_entity_poly.type
_entity_poly.pdbx_seq_one_letter_code
_entity_poly.pdbx_strand_id
1 'polypeptide(L)'
;MIFVTVGTSLPHDELVEAMDRLVGEGKVRDRVIAQRGAGKYIPKNIEHIRFSPSLVEYYSNADIVISNCGAGTIMENVTKGRRLIVIQNPDVTGGHEWELVTKMEKGEHLIWCR
;
A
#
# COMPACT_ATOMS: atom_id res chain seq x y z
N MET A 1 4.03 12.91 3.43
CA MET A 1 4.10 12.05 2.23
C MET A 1 3.32 10.77 2.49
N ILE A 2 2.44 10.39 1.55
CA ILE A 2 1.80 9.08 1.52
C ILE A 2 2.63 8.16 0.62
N PHE A 3 2.99 6.99 1.13
CA PHE A 3 3.64 5.95 0.33
C PHE A 3 2.68 4.81 0.02
N VAL A 4 2.46 4.54 -1.27
CA VAL A 4 1.60 3.47 -1.75
C VAL A 4 2.51 2.33 -2.22
N THR A 5 2.28 1.10 -1.74
CA THR A 5 3.06 -0.07 -2.16
C THR A 5 2.14 -1.23 -2.47
N VAL A 6 2.44 -1.92 -3.57
CA VAL A 6 1.70 -3.10 -4.01
C VAL A 6 2.58 -4.34 -4.04
N GLY A 7 1.93 -5.51 -3.91
CA GLY A 7 2.58 -6.80 -4.16
C GLY A 7 3.34 -6.84 -5.50
N THR A 8 4.42 -7.62 -5.54
CA THR A 8 5.32 -7.70 -6.70
C THR A 8 4.96 -8.82 -7.67
N SER A 9 4.29 -9.87 -7.18
CA SER A 9 4.06 -11.11 -7.94
C SER A 9 2.87 -11.06 -8.88
N LEU A 10 1.85 -10.25 -8.58
CA LEU A 10 0.64 -10.10 -9.40
C LEU A 10 0.44 -8.64 -9.81
N PRO A 11 -0.25 -8.39 -10.94
CA PRO A 11 -0.68 -7.05 -11.32
C PRO A 11 -1.66 -6.51 -10.27
N HIS A 12 -1.39 -5.30 -9.79
CA HIS A 12 -2.22 -4.63 -8.79
C HIS A 12 -2.32 -3.15 -9.14
N ASP A 13 -2.86 -2.88 -10.32
CA ASP A 13 -2.96 -1.54 -10.85
C ASP A 13 -4.09 -0.77 -10.14
N GLU A 14 -5.13 -1.42 -9.61
CA GLU A 14 -6.34 -0.72 -9.11
C GLU A 14 -6.04 0.23 -7.96
N LEU A 15 -5.18 -0.17 -7.01
CA LEU A 15 -4.82 0.70 -5.88
C LEU A 15 -4.06 1.93 -6.37
N VAL A 16 -3.13 1.73 -7.31
CA VAL A 16 -2.31 2.80 -7.86
C VAL A 16 -3.17 3.75 -8.70
N GLU A 17 -4.07 3.21 -9.53
CA GLU A 17 -5.04 3.95 -10.33
C GLU A 17 -5.98 4.79 -9.45
N ALA A 18 -6.51 4.21 -8.38
CA ALA A 18 -7.40 4.90 -7.45
C ALA A 18 -6.68 6.08 -6.78
N MET A 19 -5.45 5.88 -6.31
CA MET A 19 -4.65 6.94 -5.70
C MET A 19 -4.29 8.04 -6.70
N ASP A 20 -3.89 7.67 -7.93
CA ASP A 20 -3.60 8.64 -8.99
C ASP A 20 -4.82 9.51 -9.33
N ARG A 21 -5.99 8.88 -9.45
CA ARG A 21 -7.26 9.58 -9.69
C ARG A 21 -7.62 10.52 -8.54
N LEU A 22 -7.51 10.07 -7.29
CA LEU A 22 -7.85 10.90 -6.13
C LEU A 22 -6.97 12.14 -6.01
N VAL A 23 -5.68 12.04 -6.39
CA VAL A 23 -4.77 13.19 -6.47
C VAL A 23 -5.14 14.08 -7.66
N GLY A 24 -5.41 13.50 -8.84
CA GLY A 24 -5.85 14.25 -10.03
C GLY A 24 -7.17 15.02 -9.82
N GLU A 25 -8.06 14.50 -8.98
CA GLU A 25 -9.33 15.15 -8.59
C GLU A 25 -9.15 16.16 -7.44
N GLY A 26 -7.95 16.31 -6.87
CA GLY A 26 -7.68 17.21 -5.74
C GLY A 26 -8.32 16.78 -4.41
N LYS A 27 -8.79 15.53 -4.32
CA LYS A 27 -9.34 14.94 -3.08
C LYS A 27 -8.23 14.55 -2.10
N VAL A 28 -7.09 14.11 -2.64
CA VAL A 28 -5.84 13.94 -1.89
C VAL A 28 -4.89 15.05 -2.33
N ARG A 29 -4.43 15.85 -1.37
CA ARG A 29 -3.51 16.98 -1.63
C ARG A 29 -2.09 16.71 -1.15
N ASP A 30 -1.90 15.65 -0.37
CA ASP A 30 -0.58 15.21 0.09
C ASP A 30 0.28 14.72 -1.06
N ARG A 31 1.60 14.86 -0.90
CA ARG A 31 2.57 14.24 -1.82
C ARG A 31 2.44 12.72 -1.76
N VAL A 32 2.17 12.08 -2.89
CA VAL A 32 2.03 10.62 -3.03
C VAL A 32 3.17 10.06 -3.88
N ILE A 33 3.81 8.99 -3.39
CA ILE A 33 4.73 8.17 -4.18
C ILE A 33 4.20 6.74 -4.19
N ALA A 34 4.05 6.15 -5.37
CA ALA A 34 3.59 4.77 -5.54
C ALA A 34 4.70 3.84 -6.04
N GLN A 35 4.95 2.75 -5.31
CA GLN A 35 5.65 1.60 -5.84
C GLN A 35 4.68 0.70 -6.61
N ARG A 36 5.04 0.39 -7.87
CA ARG A 36 4.24 -0.40 -8.82
C ARG A 36 4.81 -1.81 -8.97
N GLY A 37 3.93 -2.81 -9.06
CA GLY A 37 4.34 -4.20 -9.25
C GLY A 37 4.45 -4.63 -10.72
N ALA A 38 4.04 -5.87 -10.99
CA ALA A 38 3.98 -6.47 -12.33
C ALA A 38 2.93 -5.83 -13.27
N GLY A 39 2.13 -4.89 -12.75
CA GLY A 39 1.12 -4.16 -13.50
C GLY A 39 1.68 -3.24 -14.60
N LYS A 40 0.77 -2.72 -15.41
CA LYS A 40 1.05 -1.93 -16.62
C LYS A 40 0.64 -0.47 -16.47
N TYR A 41 -0.28 -0.15 -15.58
CA TYR A 41 -0.75 1.22 -15.38
C TYR A 41 0.40 2.17 -15.00
N ILE A 42 0.50 3.31 -15.69
CA ILE A 42 1.47 4.37 -15.42
C ILE A 42 0.70 5.58 -14.87
N PRO A 43 0.91 5.94 -13.59
CA PRO A 43 0.28 7.11 -12.97
C PRO A 43 0.67 8.42 -13.66
N LYS A 44 -0.24 9.40 -13.65
CA LYS A 44 -0.05 10.72 -14.30
C LYS A 44 0.08 11.87 -13.32
N ASN A 45 -0.50 11.73 -12.13
CA ASN A 45 -0.67 12.77 -11.13
C ASN A 45 0.20 12.52 -9.88
N ILE A 46 0.70 11.30 -9.70
CA ILE A 46 1.58 10.92 -8.57
C ILE A 46 2.95 10.47 -9.04
N GLU A 47 3.96 10.64 -8.18
CA GLU A 47 5.28 10.07 -8.41
C GLU A 47 5.20 8.54 -8.33
N HIS A 48 6.00 7.85 -9.15
CA HIS A 48 6.00 6.39 -9.12
C HIS A 48 7.39 5.79 -9.29
N ILE A 49 7.58 4.63 -8.70
CA ILE A 49 8.70 3.72 -8.92
C ILE A 49 8.16 2.35 -9.29
N ARG A 50 8.93 1.54 -10.01
CA ARG A 50 8.52 0.18 -10.35
C ARG A 50 9.00 -0.80 -9.29
N PHE A 51 10.17 -1.39 -9.51
CA PHE A 51 10.82 -2.21 -8.51
C PHE A 51 11.90 -1.40 -7.81
N SER A 52 11.94 -1.51 -6.49
CA SER A 52 13.04 -1.01 -5.67
C SER A 52 13.62 -2.18 -4.89
N PRO A 53 14.95 -2.34 -4.84
CA PRO A 53 15.58 -3.38 -4.02
C PRO A 53 15.33 -3.18 -2.52
N SER A 54 14.98 -1.96 -2.11
CA SER A 54 14.59 -1.64 -0.74
C SER A 54 13.49 -0.59 -0.72
N LEU A 55 12.49 -0.78 0.14
CA LEU A 55 11.44 0.20 0.41
C LEU A 55 11.66 0.96 1.71
N VAL A 56 12.76 0.68 2.41
CA VAL A 56 13.03 1.19 3.77
C VAL A 56 13.01 2.72 3.81
N GLU A 57 13.66 3.39 2.84
CA GLU A 57 13.69 4.86 2.79
C GLU A 57 12.30 5.45 2.53
N TYR A 58 11.52 4.83 1.64
CA TYR A 58 10.14 5.28 1.38
C TYR A 58 9.27 5.13 2.62
N TYR A 59 9.37 4.00 3.32
CA TYR A 59 8.65 3.80 4.56
C TYR A 59 9.07 4.76 5.67
N SER A 60 10.36 5.04 5.82
CA SER A 60 10.87 5.93 6.86
C SER A 60 10.48 7.40 6.63
N ASN A 61 10.28 7.80 5.38
CA ASN A 61 9.82 9.15 5.03
C ASN A 61 8.28 9.27 4.93
N ALA A 62 7.54 8.17 5.05
CA ALA A 62 6.09 8.15 4.91
C ALA A 62 5.40 8.53 6.22
N ASP A 63 4.46 9.47 6.14
CA ASP A 63 3.52 9.73 7.24
C ASP A 63 2.47 8.62 7.33
N ILE A 64 2.09 8.06 6.18
CA ILE A 64 1.13 6.97 6.03
C ILE A 64 1.62 6.04 4.93
N VAL A 65 1.58 4.73 5.20
CA VAL A 65 1.78 3.68 4.20
C VAL A 65 0.42 3.09 3.83
N ILE A 66 0.13 3.00 2.53
CA ILE A 66 -1.06 2.34 2.00
C ILE A 66 -0.63 1.10 1.21
N SER A 67 -1.20 -0.06 1.51
CA SER A 67 -0.81 -1.32 0.86
C SER A 67 -1.98 -2.25 0.58
N ASN A 68 -1.90 -3.02 -0.51
CA ASN A 68 -2.84 -4.06 -0.87
C ASN A 68 -2.49 -5.45 -0.28
N CYS A 69 -1.91 -5.49 0.93
CA CYS A 69 -1.98 -6.66 1.80
C CYS A 69 -0.97 -7.81 1.53
N GLY A 70 0.33 -7.52 1.40
CA GLY A 70 1.37 -8.56 1.49
C GLY A 70 1.77 -8.85 2.94
N ALA A 71 1.81 -10.13 3.36
CA ALA A 71 2.15 -10.51 4.73
C ALA A 71 3.51 -9.92 5.20
N GLY A 72 4.52 -9.93 4.31
CA GLY A 72 5.82 -9.31 4.58
C GLY A 72 5.73 -7.79 4.78
N THR A 73 4.98 -7.09 3.92
CA THR A 73 4.77 -5.64 4.03
C THR A 73 4.03 -5.26 5.31
N ILE A 74 2.99 -6.03 5.67
CA ILE A 74 2.24 -5.82 6.92
C ILE A 74 3.17 -5.99 8.11
N MET A 75 3.87 -7.12 8.19
CA MET A 75 4.78 -7.40 9.31
C MET A 75 5.88 -6.36 9.42
N GLU A 76 6.51 -5.95 8.32
CA GLU A 76 7.58 -4.96 8.35
C GLU A 76 7.09 -3.60 8.87
N ASN A 77 5.92 -3.15 8.44
CA ASN A 77 5.38 -1.85 8.85
C ASN A 77 4.85 -1.87 10.28
N VAL A 78 4.10 -2.91 10.67
CA VAL A 78 3.57 -3.06 12.02
C VAL A 78 4.68 -3.19 13.05
N THR A 79 5.69 -4.03 12.82
CA THR A 79 6.79 -4.23 13.78
C THR A 79 7.64 -2.98 14.00
N LYS A 80 7.61 -2.03 13.05
CA LYS A 80 8.28 -0.73 13.15
C LYS A 80 7.35 0.39 13.61
N GLY A 81 6.11 0.08 14.02
CA GLY A 81 5.14 1.04 14.54
C GLY A 81 4.66 2.08 13.52
N ARG A 82 4.73 1.75 12.22
CA ARG A 82 4.36 2.68 11.15
C ARG A 82 2.84 2.73 10.97
N ARG A 83 2.33 3.91 10.62
CA ARG A 83 0.92 4.11 10.28
C ARG A 83 0.61 3.39 8.97
N LEU A 84 -0.15 2.30 9.06
CA LEU A 84 -0.46 1.44 7.93
C LEU A 84 -1.97 1.40 7.69
N ILE A 85 -2.36 1.68 6.44
CA ILE A 85 -3.69 1.42 5.90
C ILE A 85 -3.57 0.26 4.94
N VAL A 86 -4.36 -0.78 5.17
CA VAL A 86 -4.41 -1.95 4.30
C VAL A 86 -5.70 -1.90 3.49
N ILE A 87 -5.59 -2.01 2.18
CA ILE A 87 -6.72 -2.16 1.26
C ILE A 87 -6.87 -3.64 0.93
N GLN A 88 -8.07 -4.18 1.09
CA GLN A 88 -8.35 -5.56 0.74
C GLN A 88 -8.05 -5.79 -0.74
N ASN A 89 -7.22 -6.80 -1.01
CA ASN A 89 -7.01 -7.29 -2.36
C ASN A 89 -8.13 -8.30 -2.69
N PRO A 90 -8.97 -8.04 -3.71
CA PRO A 90 -10.07 -8.93 -4.08
C PRO A 90 -9.59 -10.30 -4.58
N ASP A 91 -8.36 -10.39 -5.08
CA ASP A 91 -7.78 -11.67 -5.55
C ASP A 91 -7.34 -12.58 -4.39
N VAL A 92 -7.19 -12.03 -3.18
CA VAL A 92 -6.83 -12.79 -1.98
C VAL A 92 -8.12 -13.30 -1.33
N THR A 93 -8.48 -14.55 -1.62
CA THR A 93 -9.73 -15.19 -1.23
C THR A 93 -9.68 -15.86 0.16
N GLY A 94 -9.17 -15.15 1.17
CA GLY A 94 -9.10 -15.64 2.55
C GLY A 94 -7.79 -16.30 2.93
N GLY A 95 -7.77 -16.96 4.09
CA GLY A 95 -6.61 -17.68 4.60
C GLY A 95 -5.71 -16.86 5.54
N HIS A 96 -4.42 -17.18 5.54
CA HIS A 96 -3.46 -16.67 6.53
C HIS A 96 -3.30 -15.15 6.49
N GLU A 97 -3.41 -14.53 5.31
CA GLU A 97 -3.30 -13.09 5.13
C GLU A 97 -4.46 -12.35 5.81
N TRP A 98 -5.69 -12.87 5.72
CA TRP A 98 -6.86 -12.27 6.37
C TRP A 98 -6.81 -12.45 7.88
N GLU A 99 -6.37 -13.62 8.36
CA GLU A 99 -6.15 -13.83 9.79
C GLU A 99 -5.11 -12.87 10.34
N LEU A 100 -4.00 -12.67 9.61
CA LEU A 100 -2.95 -11.72 9.97
C LEU A 100 -3.51 -10.30 10.06
N VAL A 101 -4.14 -9.80 9.00
CA VAL A 101 -4.71 -8.44 9.00
C VAL A 101 -5.76 -8.27 10.07
N THR A 102 -6.65 -9.24 10.26
CA THR A 102 -7.69 -9.18 11.30
C THR A 102 -7.08 -9.08 12.69
N LYS A 103 -6.01 -9.83 12.97
CA LYS A 103 -5.29 -9.76 14.26
C LYS A 103 -4.60 -8.40 14.43
N MET A 104 -3.97 -7.89 13.39
CA MET A 104 -3.27 -6.59 13.43
C MET A 104 -4.24 -5.41 13.56
N GLU A 105 -5.39 -5.46 12.89
CA GLU A 105 -6.45 -4.46 13.05
C GLU A 105 -7.02 -4.47 14.47
N LYS A 106 -7.33 -5.66 15.03
CA LYS A 106 -7.82 -5.80 16.42
C LYS A 106 -6.81 -5.32 17.46
N GLY A 107 -5.51 -5.43 17.17
CA GLY A 107 -4.44 -4.89 18.00
C GLY A 107 -4.16 -3.40 17.78
N GLU A 108 -4.97 -2.71 16.98
CA GLU A 108 -4.83 -1.29 16.64
C GLU A 108 -3.48 -0.95 15.96
N HIS A 109 -2.89 -1.92 15.27
CA HIS A 109 -1.61 -1.74 14.58
C HIS A 109 -1.77 -1.23 13.14
N LEU A 110 -2.96 -1.38 12.55
CA LEU A 110 -3.29 -0.92 11.21
C LEU A 110 -4.80 -0.64 11.08
N ILE A 111 -5.18 0.07 10.03
CA ILE A 111 -6.59 0.21 9.60
C ILE A 111 -6.79 -0.69 8.38
N TRP A 112 -7.84 -1.52 8.38
CA TRP A 112 -8.18 -2.35 7.23
C TRP A 112 -9.44 -1.83 6.52
N CYS A 113 -9.29 -1.44 5.25
CA CYS A 113 -10.38 -1.05 4.36
C CYS A 113 -10.81 -2.23 3.48
N ARG A 114 -12.11 -2.52 3.47
CA ARG A 114 -12.76 -3.66 2.82
C ARG A 114 -13.78 -3.16 1.81
#